data_AF-A0A1Q7PH06-F1
#
_entry.id   AF-A0A1Q7PH06-F1
#
_cell.length_a   1.000
_cell.length_b   1.000
_cell.length_c   1.000
_cell.angle_alpha   90.00
_cell.angle_beta   90.00
_cell.angle_gamma   90.00
#
_symmetry.space_group_name_H-M   'P 1'
#
loop_
_entity.id
_entity.type
_entity.pdbx_description
1 polymer ?
#
loop_
_entity_poly.entity_id
_entity_poly.type
_entity_poly.pdbx_seq_one_letter_code
_entity_poly.pdbx_strand_id
1 'polypeptide(L)'
;MKAIKSDTTADLRHFDRGAARFWSPELRRAVMKVRPEYFSWPLERRAGYGVAIPKRDAASLDKALLKELFGKSYATRKEAAAAAGRLSLDDQDRWNETVLPLHGIGEDCFYLNESFAKNKHILDFDTVRAFDESDYRFQEKARRKEDPDYCAKPYRGSLYLHWARLYFDGRFAYATLSMAAGYIYARLSDAAHEVLANVIPHRYMPGKHHGKVEGGGWQWDLRVDANGREGIFEELQRQIWRYEQEL
;
A
#
# COMPACT_ATOMS: atom_id res chain seq x y z
N MET A 1 -34.73 16.10 -22.63
CA MET A 1 -34.06 16.07 -21.32
C MET A 1 -32.76 16.86 -21.43
N LYS A 2 -32.61 17.95 -20.67
CA LYS A 2 -31.38 18.75 -20.63
C LYS A 2 -30.35 18.02 -19.77
N ALA A 3 -29.15 17.84 -20.29
CA ALA A 3 -28.02 17.31 -19.55
C ALA A 3 -27.63 18.29 -18.43
N ILE A 4 -27.72 17.85 -17.18
CA ILE A 4 -27.17 18.56 -16.03
C ILE A 4 -25.67 18.27 -16.05
N LYS A 5 -24.86 19.28 -16.37
CA LYS A 5 -23.42 19.22 -16.12
C LYS A 5 -23.23 19.29 -14.60
N SER A 6 -22.74 18.23 -13.99
CA SER A 6 -22.29 18.27 -12.60
C SER A 6 -21.02 19.10 -12.55
N ASP A 7 -21.11 20.28 -11.94
CA ASP A 7 -19.97 21.10 -11.58
C ASP A 7 -19.34 20.49 -10.32
N THR A 8 -18.51 19.47 -10.51
CA THR A 8 -17.72 18.82 -9.45
C THR A 8 -16.32 19.42 -9.41
N THR A 9 -16.24 20.74 -9.30
CA THR A 9 -15.05 21.39 -8.74
C THR A 9 -15.21 21.37 -7.22
N ALA A 10 -14.71 20.32 -6.56
CA ALA A 10 -14.59 20.32 -5.11
C ALA A 10 -13.83 21.60 -4.70
N ASP A 11 -14.37 22.38 -3.78
CA ASP A 11 -13.79 23.66 -3.37
C ASP A 11 -12.43 23.42 -2.67
N LEU A 12 -11.35 23.55 -3.45
CA LEU A 12 -9.97 23.32 -3.03
C LEU A 12 -9.51 24.26 -1.89
N ARG A 13 -10.30 25.29 -1.54
CA ARG A 13 -10.02 26.20 -0.42
C ARG A 13 -10.25 25.56 0.95
N HIS A 14 -11.03 24.48 1.05
CA HIS A 14 -11.16 23.71 2.30
C HIS A 14 -9.96 22.79 2.56
N PHE A 15 -9.35 22.25 1.50
CA PHE A 15 -8.31 21.23 1.56
C PHE A 15 -7.01 21.66 2.28
N ASP A 16 -6.68 22.95 2.35
CA ASP A 16 -5.38 23.42 2.89
C ASP A 16 -5.39 23.70 4.40
N ARG A 17 -6.54 24.02 5.02
CA ARG A 17 -6.53 24.32 6.47
C ARG A 17 -6.23 23.10 7.32
N GLY A 18 -6.63 21.92 6.85
CA GLY A 18 -6.44 20.64 7.54
C GLY A 18 -4.99 20.14 7.47
N ALA A 19 -4.39 20.10 6.28
CA ALA A 19 -3.07 19.51 6.09
C ALA A 19 -1.93 20.41 6.58
N ALA A 20 -2.07 21.74 6.48
CA ALA A 20 -1.02 22.69 6.85
C ALA A 20 -0.54 22.54 8.31
N ARG A 21 -1.42 22.11 9.22
CA ARG A 21 -1.11 21.91 10.65
C ARG A 21 -0.14 20.74 10.90
N PHE A 22 -0.01 19.82 9.94
CA PHE A 22 0.85 18.65 10.05
C PHE A 22 2.28 18.90 9.51
N TRP A 23 2.53 20.05 8.89
CA TRP A 23 3.85 20.41 8.38
C TRP A 23 4.81 20.74 9.52
N SER A 24 5.74 19.83 9.81
CA SER A 24 6.81 20.09 10.77
C SER A 24 7.79 21.17 10.25
N PRO A 25 8.43 21.94 11.15
CA PRO A 25 9.49 22.87 10.78
C PRO A 25 10.62 22.20 9.99
N GLU A 26 10.98 20.96 10.33
CA GLU A 26 12.00 20.14 9.68
C GLU A 26 11.63 19.87 8.22
N LEU A 27 10.40 19.41 7.96
CA LEU A 27 9.92 19.17 6.60
C LEU A 27 9.88 20.47 5.80
N ARG A 28 9.39 21.57 6.38
CA ARG A 28 9.33 22.87 5.70
C ARG A 28 10.72 23.35 5.29
N ARG A 29 11.72 23.28 6.19
CA ARG A 29 13.11 23.64 5.89
C ARG A 29 13.70 22.74 4.81
N ALA A 30 13.48 21.43 4.88
CA ALA A 30 13.95 20.49 3.88
C ALA A 30 13.35 20.77 2.49
N VAL A 31 12.04 20.99 2.41
CA VAL A 31 11.36 21.33 1.16
C VAL A 31 11.82 22.68 0.62
N MET A 32 11.89 23.73 1.44
CA MET A 32 12.40 25.05 0.99
C MET A 32 13.83 24.99 0.48
N LYS A 33 14.66 24.08 1.02
CA LYS A 33 16.03 23.88 0.55
C LYS A 33 16.10 23.21 -0.81
N VAL A 34 15.16 22.32 -1.13
CA VAL A 34 15.14 21.57 -2.39
C VAL A 34 14.34 22.29 -3.48
N ARG A 35 13.20 22.87 -3.09
CA ARG A 35 12.26 23.64 -3.91
C ARG A 35 11.78 24.89 -3.15
N PRO A 36 12.55 25.99 -3.20
CA PRO A 36 12.19 27.25 -2.54
C PRO A 36 10.79 27.77 -2.89
N GLU A 37 10.38 27.56 -4.13
CA GLU A 37 9.10 27.99 -4.70
C GLU A 37 7.91 27.08 -4.34
N TYR A 38 8.12 25.95 -3.66
CA TYR A 38 7.06 24.96 -3.40
C TYR A 38 5.84 25.60 -2.72
N PHE A 39 6.07 26.40 -1.68
CA PHE A 39 5.01 27.05 -0.91
C PHE A 39 4.38 28.26 -1.61
N SER A 40 4.86 28.67 -2.79
CA SER A 40 4.19 29.67 -3.63
C SER A 40 3.34 29.05 -4.74
N TRP A 41 3.44 27.73 -4.95
CA TRP A 41 2.64 27.04 -5.96
C TRP A 41 1.16 26.94 -5.58
N PRO A 42 0.24 26.86 -6.57
CA PRO A 42 -1.12 26.39 -6.37
C PRO A 42 -1.16 24.98 -5.77
N LEU A 43 -2.24 24.66 -5.06
CA LEU A 43 -2.38 23.39 -4.31
C LEU A 43 -2.31 22.17 -5.23
N GLU A 44 -2.90 22.25 -6.41
CA GLU A 44 -2.92 21.19 -7.42
C GLU A 44 -1.50 20.84 -7.86
N ARG A 45 -0.66 21.87 -8.02
CA ARG A 45 0.76 21.69 -8.37
C ARG A 45 1.56 21.12 -7.20
N ARG A 46 1.25 21.47 -5.96
CA ARG A 46 1.89 20.89 -4.76
C ARG A 46 1.54 19.42 -4.60
N ALA A 47 0.26 19.05 -4.75
CA ALA A 47 -0.20 17.67 -4.71
C ALA A 47 0.45 16.83 -5.81
N GLY A 48 0.45 17.35 -7.06
CA GLY A 48 1.13 16.70 -8.19
C GLY A 48 2.64 16.51 -7.96
N TYR A 49 3.30 17.48 -7.34
CA TYR A 49 4.70 17.32 -6.94
C TYR A 49 4.89 16.22 -5.91
N GLY A 50 4.06 16.20 -4.86
CA GLY A 50 4.16 15.24 -3.74
C GLY A 50 4.03 13.78 -4.16
N VAL A 51 3.11 13.49 -5.08
CA VAL A 51 2.87 12.12 -5.58
C VAL A 51 3.86 11.68 -6.66
N ALA A 52 4.61 12.63 -7.23
CA ALA A 52 5.54 12.39 -8.34
C ALA A 52 6.84 13.22 -8.21
N ILE A 53 7.48 13.17 -7.04
CA ILE A 53 8.71 13.92 -6.78
C ILE A 53 9.81 13.49 -7.76
N PRO A 54 10.44 14.42 -8.51
CA PRO A 54 11.56 14.10 -9.39
C PRO A 54 12.68 13.39 -8.63
N LYS A 55 13.28 12.33 -9.21
CA LYS A 55 14.33 11.52 -8.54
C LYS A 55 15.47 12.34 -7.92
N ARG A 56 15.88 13.42 -8.61
CA ARG A 56 16.92 14.33 -8.11
C ARG A 56 16.50 15.09 -6.85
N ASP A 57 15.22 15.48 -6.79
CA ASP A 57 14.66 16.17 -5.65
C ASP A 57 14.44 15.21 -4.49
N ALA A 58 13.90 14.01 -4.75
CA ALA A 58 13.73 12.97 -3.75
C ALA A 58 15.07 12.69 -3.03
N ALA A 59 16.15 12.44 -3.78
CA ALA A 59 17.47 12.22 -3.19
C ALA A 59 18.06 13.47 -2.48
N SER A 60 17.59 14.68 -2.82
CA SER A 60 17.97 15.91 -2.12
C SER A 60 17.16 16.11 -0.83
N LEU A 61 15.87 15.74 -0.86
CA LEU A 61 14.99 15.71 0.31
C LEU A 61 15.50 14.68 1.31
N ASP A 62 15.89 13.48 0.84
CA ASP A 62 16.46 12.44 1.70
C ASP A 62 17.65 12.98 2.50
N LYS A 63 18.60 13.60 1.78
CA LYS A 63 19.79 14.21 2.39
C LYS A 63 19.44 15.35 3.36
N ALA A 64 18.43 16.16 3.05
CA ALA A 64 18.01 17.26 3.92
C ALA A 64 17.32 16.73 5.19
N LEU A 65 16.37 15.82 5.04
CA LEU A 65 15.59 15.26 6.14
C LEU A 65 16.45 14.40 7.09
N LEU A 66 17.40 13.61 6.57
CA LEU A 66 18.32 12.84 7.42
C LEU A 66 19.12 13.76 8.35
N LYS A 67 19.50 14.95 7.87
CA LYS A 67 20.17 15.96 8.68
C LYS A 67 19.21 16.61 9.69
N GLU A 68 18.03 17.03 9.23
CA GLU A 68 17.05 17.75 10.09
C GLU A 68 16.47 16.85 11.19
N LEU A 69 16.14 15.59 10.88
CA LEU A 69 15.46 14.68 11.81
C LEU A 69 16.41 13.90 12.72
N PHE A 70 17.58 13.53 12.21
CA PHE A 70 18.49 12.59 12.89
C PHE A 70 19.91 13.12 13.06
N GLY A 71 20.21 14.34 12.59
CA GLY A 71 21.57 14.89 12.63
C GLY A 71 22.56 14.18 11.70
N LYS A 72 22.09 13.26 10.85
CA LYS A 72 22.93 12.42 9.97
C LYS A 72 23.24 13.17 8.68
N SER A 73 24.51 13.48 8.44
CA SER A 73 24.96 14.19 7.24
C SER A 73 25.75 13.25 6.32
N TYR A 74 25.47 13.32 5.02
CA TYR A 74 26.12 12.50 3.99
C TYR A 74 26.79 13.38 2.94
N ALA A 75 27.94 12.95 2.42
CA ALA A 75 28.68 13.70 1.42
C ALA A 75 27.87 13.80 0.12
N THR A 76 27.31 12.67 -0.33
CA THR A 76 26.56 12.60 -1.59
C THR A 76 25.06 12.36 -1.39
N ARG A 77 24.26 12.68 -2.41
CA ARG A 77 22.81 12.36 -2.43
C ARG A 77 22.56 10.85 -2.50
N LYS A 78 23.46 10.10 -3.15
CA LYS A 78 23.34 8.65 -3.32
C LYS A 78 23.52 7.92 -1.98
N GLU A 79 24.51 8.34 -1.19
CA GLU A 79 24.71 7.82 0.17
C GLU A 79 23.52 8.13 1.08
N ALA A 80 23.00 9.36 1.02
CA ALA A 80 21.81 9.74 1.77
C ALA A 80 20.60 8.87 1.40
N ALA A 81 20.30 8.68 0.10
CA ALA A 81 19.19 7.84 -0.34
C ALA A 81 19.36 6.37 0.12
N ALA A 82 20.59 5.83 0.05
CA ALA A 82 20.87 4.48 0.54
C ALA A 82 20.71 4.35 2.06
N ALA A 83 21.04 5.40 2.82
CA ALA A 83 20.86 5.44 4.27
C ALA A 83 19.38 5.61 4.67
N ALA A 84 18.62 6.43 3.94
CA ALA A 84 17.18 6.58 4.15
C ALA A 84 16.44 5.24 3.94
N GLY A 85 16.88 4.43 2.96
CA GLY A 85 16.35 3.08 2.74
C GLY A 85 16.76 2.03 3.77
N ARG A 86 17.50 2.40 4.83
CA ARG A 86 18.01 1.50 5.89
C ARG A 86 17.81 2.08 7.29
N LEU A 87 16.81 2.93 7.47
CA LEU A 87 16.44 3.42 8.80
C LEU A 87 15.99 2.25 9.70
N SER A 88 16.19 2.39 11.01
CA SER A 88 15.53 1.51 11.98
C SER A 88 14.01 1.70 11.89
N LEU A 89 13.22 0.77 12.44
CA LEU A 89 11.77 0.88 12.44
C LEU A 89 11.30 2.19 13.13
N ASP A 90 11.87 2.53 14.29
CA ASP A 90 11.54 3.77 15.00
C ASP A 90 11.88 5.04 14.19
N ASP A 91 13.05 5.08 13.55
CA ASP A 91 13.43 6.19 12.67
C ASP A 91 12.52 6.24 11.43
N GLN A 92 12.11 5.09 10.91
CA GLN A 92 11.24 4.97 9.74
C GLN A 92 9.82 5.47 10.03
N ASP A 93 9.27 5.21 11.21
CA ASP A 93 7.95 5.73 11.60
C ASP A 93 7.98 7.24 11.76
N ARG A 94 9.00 7.78 12.44
CA ARG A 94 9.19 9.23 12.54
C ARG A 94 9.39 9.89 11.17
N TRP A 95 10.13 9.23 10.27
CA TRP A 95 10.28 9.67 8.90
C TRP A 95 8.94 9.71 8.18
N ASN A 96 8.20 8.60 8.20
CA ASN A 96 6.92 8.43 7.52
C ASN A 96 5.90 9.45 7.99
N GLU A 97 5.79 9.68 9.29
CA GLU A 97 4.98 10.74 9.86
C GLU A 97 5.40 12.11 9.33
N THR A 98 6.70 12.42 9.39
CA THR A 98 7.21 13.73 8.97
C THR A 98 6.95 14.03 7.51
N VAL A 99 7.09 13.05 6.61
CA VAL A 99 6.97 13.27 5.16
C VAL A 99 5.54 13.14 4.64
N LEU A 100 4.61 12.63 5.46
CA LEU A 100 3.23 12.43 5.04
C LEU A 100 2.55 13.71 4.51
N PRO A 101 2.72 14.91 5.09
CA PRO A 101 2.12 16.14 4.56
C PRO A 101 2.61 16.54 3.16
N LEU A 102 3.78 16.04 2.74
CA LEU A 102 4.33 16.28 1.40
C LEU A 102 3.78 15.26 0.39
N HIS A 103 3.66 13.99 0.79
CA HIS A 103 3.29 12.90 -0.12
C HIS A 103 1.80 12.61 -0.17
N GLY A 104 1.10 12.86 0.93
CA GLY A 104 -0.32 12.61 1.10
C GLY A 104 -1.17 13.63 0.37
N ILE A 105 -2.42 13.25 0.12
CA ILE A 105 -3.45 14.07 -0.50
C ILE A 105 -4.55 14.39 0.52
N GLY A 106 -5.26 15.49 0.35
CA GLY A 106 -6.38 15.81 1.23
C GLY A 106 -5.98 16.38 2.60
N GLU A 107 -7.00 16.68 3.41
CA GLU A 107 -6.86 17.31 4.72
C GLU A 107 -6.22 16.39 5.78
N ASP A 108 -6.35 15.09 5.59
CA ASP A 108 -5.79 14.02 6.41
C ASP A 108 -4.45 13.50 5.88
N CYS A 109 -3.93 14.08 4.80
CA CYS A 109 -2.72 13.64 4.13
C CYS A 109 -2.76 12.14 3.77
N PHE A 110 -3.89 11.65 3.28
CA PHE A 110 -4.06 10.27 2.84
C PHE A 110 -2.96 9.86 1.85
N TYR A 111 -2.30 8.75 2.14
CA TYR A 111 -1.30 8.13 1.29
C TYR A 111 -1.58 6.63 1.19
N LEU A 112 -1.71 6.12 -0.03
CA LEU A 112 -1.86 4.70 -0.30
C LEU A 112 -0.48 4.06 -0.46
N ASN A 113 -0.14 3.06 0.38
CA ASN A 113 1.14 2.37 0.38
C ASN A 113 1.28 1.32 -0.73
N GLU A 114 0.63 1.54 -1.87
CA GLU A 114 0.60 0.61 -2.99
C GLU A 114 1.49 1.06 -4.14
N SER A 115 1.95 0.08 -4.90
CA SER A 115 2.68 0.35 -6.14
C SER A 115 1.71 0.67 -7.25
N PHE A 116 1.95 1.77 -7.95
CA PHE A 116 1.20 2.14 -9.14
C PHE A 116 1.92 1.67 -10.41
N ALA A 117 1.15 1.50 -11.49
CA ALA A 117 1.72 1.26 -12.81
C ALA A 117 2.66 2.42 -13.22
N LYS A 118 3.54 2.17 -14.20
CA LYS A 118 4.46 3.21 -14.69
C LYS A 118 3.69 4.47 -15.11
N ASN A 119 4.10 5.62 -14.57
CA ASN A 119 3.48 6.93 -14.80
C ASN A 119 2.02 7.04 -14.30
N LYS A 120 1.63 6.20 -13.35
CA LYS A 120 0.37 6.34 -12.61
C LYS A 120 0.63 6.68 -11.15
N HIS A 121 -0.31 7.39 -10.55
CA HIS A 121 -0.32 7.73 -9.13
C HIS A 121 -1.76 7.91 -8.64
N ILE A 122 -1.94 8.09 -7.33
CA ILE A 122 -3.27 8.20 -6.71
C ILE A 122 -4.16 9.29 -7.31
N LEU A 123 -3.58 10.40 -7.80
CA LEU A 123 -4.34 11.50 -8.44
C LEU A 123 -4.89 11.16 -9.83
N ASP A 124 -4.55 10.00 -10.41
CA ASP A 124 -5.16 9.51 -11.66
C ASP A 124 -6.56 8.91 -11.44
N PHE A 125 -7.00 8.80 -10.18
CA PHE A 125 -8.24 8.13 -9.80
C PHE A 125 -9.13 9.08 -9.00
N ASP A 126 -10.36 9.29 -9.47
CA ASP A 126 -11.31 10.18 -8.80
C ASP A 126 -11.76 9.64 -7.43
N THR A 127 -11.71 8.32 -7.24
CA THR A 127 -12.13 7.64 -6.00
C THR A 127 -11.26 6.42 -5.72
N VAL A 128 -11.20 5.99 -4.46
CA VAL A 128 -10.57 4.72 -4.06
C VAL A 128 -11.20 3.52 -4.80
N ARG A 129 -12.52 3.55 -5.05
CA ARG A 129 -13.21 2.54 -5.86
C ARG A 129 -12.70 2.51 -7.31
N ALA A 130 -12.42 3.67 -7.90
CA ALA A 130 -11.88 3.74 -9.27
C ALA A 130 -10.46 3.17 -9.34
N PHE A 131 -9.64 3.43 -8.32
CA PHE A 131 -8.34 2.77 -8.17
C PHE A 131 -8.49 1.24 -8.06
N ASP A 132 -9.35 0.77 -7.14
CA ASP A 132 -9.59 -0.65 -6.91
C ASP A 132 -10.04 -1.38 -8.19
N GLU A 133 -11.04 -0.83 -8.88
CA GLU A 133 -11.54 -1.41 -10.13
C GLU A 133 -10.48 -1.40 -11.25
N SER A 134 -9.60 -0.41 -11.27
CA SER A 134 -8.48 -0.37 -12.22
C SER A 134 -7.45 -1.45 -11.92
N ASP A 135 -7.08 -1.62 -10.66
CA ASP A 135 -6.12 -2.64 -10.24
C ASP A 135 -6.68 -4.04 -10.47
N TYR A 136 -7.95 -4.25 -10.11
CA TYR A 136 -8.71 -5.46 -10.44
C TYR A 136 -8.58 -5.87 -11.91
N ARG A 137 -8.90 -4.95 -12.82
CA ARG A 137 -8.86 -5.21 -14.27
C ARG A 137 -7.46 -5.51 -14.75
N PHE A 138 -6.45 -4.88 -14.16
CA PHE A 138 -5.05 -5.17 -14.45
C PHE A 138 -4.69 -6.60 -14.04
N GLN A 139 -5.06 -7.02 -12.82
CA GLN A 139 -4.84 -8.39 -12.34
C GLN A 139 -5.58 -9.44 -13.19
N GLU A 140 -6.86 -9.22 -13.52
CA GLU A 140 -7.63 -10.16 -14.35
C GLU A 140 -7.01 -10.33 -15.75
N LYS A 141 -6.48 -9.24 -16.33
CA LYS A 141 -5.78 -9.29 -17.61
C LYS A 141 -4.47 -10.09 -17.52
N ALA A 142 -3.74 -9.94 -16.42
CA ALA A 142 -2.52 -10.72 -16.18
C ALA A 142 -2.82 -12.22 -16.04
N ARG A 143 -3.82 -12.58 -15.22
CA ARG A 143 -4.26 -13.97 -15.02
C ARG A 143 -4.64 -14.66 -16.33
N ARG A 144 -5.47 -14.03 -17.16
CA ARG A 144 -5.84 -14.56 -18.49
C ARG A 144 -4.67 -14.74 -19.44
N LYS A 145 -3.60 -13.96 -19.28
CA LYS A 145 -2.40 -14.08 -20.13
C LYS A 145 -1.56 -15.28 -19.72
N GLU A 146 -1.50 -15.56 -18.41
CA GLU A 146 -0.73 -16.66 -17.84
C GLU A 146 -1.45 -18.00 -17.95
N ASP A 147 -2.79 -17.98 -17.79
CA ASP A 147 -3.66 -19.15 -17.88
C ASP A 147 -4.82 -18.87 -18.85
N PRO A 148 -4.77 -19.42 -20.09
CA PRO A 148 -5.85 -19.28 -21.07
C PRO A 148 -7.19 -19.87 -20.64
N ASP A 149 -7.20 -20.83 -19.72
CA ASP A 149 -8.41 -21.47 -19.19
C ASP A 149 -8.98 -20.69 -17.99
N TYR A 150 -8.31 -19.61 -17.56
CA TYR A 150 -8.76 -18.77 -16.46
C TYR A 150 -10.10 -18.09 -16.77
N CYS A 151 -11.11 -18.42 -15.96
CA CYS A 151 -12.40 -17.76 -15.98
C CYS A 151 -12.37 -16.50 -15.11
N ALA A 152 -12.47 -15.32 -15.73
CA ALA A 152 -12.51 -14.08 -14.98
C ALA A 152 -13.74 -13.99 -14.09
N LYS A 153 -13.54 -13.42 -12.91
CA LYS A 153 -14.63 -13.14 -11.98
C LYS A 153 -15.33 -11.84 -12.37
N PRO A 154 -16.53 -11.55 -11.84
CA PRO A 154 -17.07 -10.20 -11.86
C PRO A 154 -16.40 -9.34 -10.79
N TYR A 155 -16.27 -8.04 -11.04
CA TYR A 155 -15.80 -7.10 -10.03
C TYR A 155 -16.85 -6.93 -8.93
N ARG A 156 -16.48 -7.25 -7.68
CA ARG A 156 -17.31 -7.09 -6.47
C ARG A 156 -16.67 -6.20 -5.40
N GLY A 157 -15.59 -5.49 -5.75
CA GLY A 157 -14.68 -4.83 -4.80
C GLY A 157 -13.54 -5.76 -4.44
N SER A 158 -12.35 -5.49 -4.95
CA SER A 158 -11.16 -6.35 -4.77
C SER A 158 -10.18 -5.82 -3.75
N LEU A 159 -10.33 -4.55 -3.34
CA LEU A 159 -9.41 -3.90 -2.43
C LEU A 159 -9.52 -4.62 -1.10
N TYR A 160 -8.45 -5.33 -0.78
CA TYR A 160 -8.37 -6.24 0.33
C TYR A 160 -7.07 -6.03 1.11
N LEU A 161 -7.20 -5.59 2.37
CA LEU A 161 -6.11 -5.30 3.30
C LEU A 161 -4.98 -4.41 2.76
N HIS A 162 -5.27 -3.47 1.86
CA HIS A 162 -4.27 -2.53 1.36
C HIS A 162 -3.83 -1.58 2.46
N TRP A 163 -2.54 -1.25 2.47
CA TRP A 163 -1.99 -0.39 3.50
C TRP A 163 -2.10 1.08 3.10
N ALA A 164 -2.44 1.92 4.05
CA ALA A 164 -2.46 3.36 3.89
C ALA A 164 -1.89 4.06 5.12
N ARG A 165 -1.51 5.32 4.95
CA ARG A 165 -1.11 6.22 6.02
C ARG A 165 -1.93 7.49 5.92
N LEU A 166 -2.36 8.00 7.06
CA LEU A 166 -3.15 9.23 7.16
C LEU A 166 -3.04 9.81 8.57
N TYR A 167 -3.45 11.07 8.72
CA TYR A 167 -3.74 11.67 10.02
C TYR A 167 -5.20 11.44 10.37
N PHE A 168 -5.45 10.67 11.41
CA PHE A 168 -6.77 10.43 11.98
C PHE A 168 -6.84 11.04 13.38
N ASP A 169 -7.83 11.91 13.62
CA ASP A 169 -7.94 12.69 14.87
C ASP A 169 -6.64 13.41 15.29
N GLY A 170 -5.93 13.93 14.29
CA GLY A 170 -4.67 14.66 14.50
C GLY A 170 -3.47 13.77 14.83
N ARG A 171 -3.60 12.44 14.76
CA ARG A 171 -2.53 11.47 15.01
C ARG A 171 -2.15 10.76 13.73
N PHE A 172 -0.85 10.56 13.52
CA PHE A 172 -0.36 9.72 12.45
C PHE A 172 -0.80 8.27 12.68
N ALA A 173 -1.38 7.65 11.65
CA ALA A 173 -1.89 6.29 11.71
C ALA A 173 -1.53 5.52 10.44
N TYR A 174 -1.21 4.24 10.63
CA TYR A 174 -1.32 3.25 9.57
C TYR A 174 -2.73 2.68 9.59
N ALA A 175 -3.31 2.56 8.41
CA ALA A 175 -4.63 2.01 8.22
C ALA A 175 -4.58 0.83 7.25
N THR A 176 -5.53 -0.08 7.45
CA THR A 176 -5.81 -1.16 6.52
C THR A 176 -7.14 -0.86 5.85
N LEU A 177 -7.10 -0.72 4.53
CA LEU A 177 -8.25 -0.43 3.70
C LEU A 177 -8.83 -1.74 3.17
N SER A 178 -10.15 -1.87 3.19
CA SER A 178 -10.84 -3.01 2.58
C SER A 178 -12.20 -2.56 2.09
N MET A 179 -12.59 -3.04 0.91
CA MET A 179 -14.00 -3.03 0.52
C MET A 179 -14.77 -3.98 1.45
N ALA A 180 -16.04 -3.68 1.70
CA ALA A 180 -16.87 -4.53 2.56
C ALA A 180 -16.89 -6.00 2.10
N ALA A 181 -16.92 -6.24 0.79
CA ALA A 181 -16.83 -7.57 0.20
C ALA A 181 -15.50 -8.27 0.55
N GLY A 182 -14.37 -7.60 0.33
CA GLY A 182 -13.04 -8.13 0.68
C GLY A 182 -12.88 -8.39 2.18
N TYR A 183 -13.41 -7.51 3.03
CA TYR A 183 -13.40 -7.72 4.47
C TYR A 183 -14.25 -8.93 4.89
N ILE A 184 -15.47 -9.07 4.38
CA ILE A 184 -16.34 -10.22 4.68
C ILE A 184 -15.69 -11.51 4.19
N TYR A 185 -15.14 -11.51 2.98
CA TYR A 185 -14.41 -12.65 2.43
C TYR A 185 -13.29 -13.11 3.37
N ALA A 186 -12.50 -12.18 3.88
CA ALA A 186 -11.41 -12.49 4.80
C ALA A 186 -11.89 -13.07 6.12
N ARG A 187 -12.91 -12.46 6.71
CA ARG A 187 -13.49 -12.95 7.96
C ARG A 187 -14.06 -14.35 7.80
N LEU A 188 -14.63 -14.66 6.64
CA LEU A 188 -15.12 -16.00 6.34
C LEU A 188 -13.98 -16.99 6.14
N SER A 189 -12.94 -16.60 5.40
CA SER A 189 -11.74 -17.42 5.20
C SER A 189 -11.05 -17.73 6.52
N ASP A 190 -10.82 -16.72 7.36
CA ASP A 190 -10.25 -16.88 8.71
C ASP A 190 -11.07 -17.85 9.55
N ALA A 191 -12.40 -17.68 9.58
CA ALA A 191 -13.29 -18.55 10.33
C ALA A 191 -13.27 -20.00 9.81
N ALA A 192 -13.23 -20.20 8.49
CA ALA A 192 -13.14 -21.51 7.88
C ALA A 192 -11.83 -22.23 8.25
N HIS A 193 -10.71 -21.51 8.21
CA HIS A 193 -9.40 -22.04 8.59
C HIS A 193 -9.30 -22.30 10.11
N GLU A 194 -9.91 -21.46 10.95
CA GLU A 194 -10.01 -21.68 12.40
C GLU A 194 -10.82 -22.94 12.72
N VAL A 195 -11.97 -23.12 12.07
CA VAL A 195 -12.77 -24.36 12.19
C VAL A 195 -11.96 -25.58 11.74
N LEU A 196 -11.26 -25.50 10.61
CA LEU A 196 -10.41 -26.58 10.13
C LEU A 196 -9.31 -26.93 11.13
N ALA A 197 -8.63 -25.93 11.70
CA ALA A 197 -7.58 -26.13 12.70
C ALA A 197 -8.12 -26.77 13.99
N ASN A 198 -9.35 -26.44 14.39
CA ASN A 198 -10.00 -27.01 15.56
C ASN A 198 -10.47 -28.46 15.33
N VAL A 199 -10.99 -28.77 14.13
CA VAL A 199 -11.49 -30.12 13.79
C VAL A 199 -10.34 -31.09 13.49
N ILE A 200 -9.30 -30.59 12.83
CA ILE A 200 -8.10 -31.35 12.48
C ILE A 200 -6.88 -30.57 12.94
N PRO A 201 -6.43 -30.79 14.20
CA PRO A 201 -5.17 -30.26 14.69
C PRO A 201 -4.03 -30.71 13.77
N HIS A 202 -3.33 -29.74 13.20
CA HIS A 202 -2.28 -29.97 12.22
C HIS A 202 -1.14 -28.98 12.42
N ARG A 203 0.01 -29.28 11.82
CA ARG A 203 1.16 -28.39 11.77
C ARG A 203 1.84 -28.47 10.41
N TYR A 204 2.39 -27.34 9.98
CA TYR A 204 3.28 -27.33 8.82
C TYR A 204 4.67 -27.77 9.25
N MET A 205 5.22 -28.77 8.57
CA MET A 205 6.57 -29.28 8.76
C MET A 205 7.39 -29.11 7.49
N PRO A 206 8.71 -28.90 7.60
CA PRO A 206 9.61 -28.95 6.46
C PRO A 206 9.45 -30.25 5.67
N GLY A 207 9.28 -30.13 4.35
CA GLY A 207 9.33 -31.24 3.41
C GLY A 207 10.78 -31.65 3.09
N LYS A 208 10.94 -32.68 2.26
CA LYS A 208 12.24 -33.29 1.94
C LYS A 208 13.21 -32.31 1.25
N HIS A 209 12.68 -31.29 0.61
CA HIS A 209 13.45 -30.31 -0.15
C HIS A 209 13.43 -28.91 0.49
N HIS A 210 12.88 -28.77 1.70
CA HIS A 210 12.77 -27.47 2.35
C HIS A 210 14.14 -26.85 2.58
N GLY A 211 14.32 -25.60 2.16
CA GLY A 211 15.56 -24.85 2.33
C GLY A 211 16.69 -25.22 1.36
N LYS A 212 16.46 -26.10 0.39
CA LYS A 212 17.46 -26.37 -0.67
C LYS A 212 17.66 -25.14 -1.54
N VAL A 213 18.91 -24.75 -1.76
CA VAL A 213 19.26 -23.60 -2.61
C VAL A 213 19.31 -24.05 -4.06
N GLU A 214 18.49 -23.45 -4.91
CA GLU A 214 18.47 -23.68 -6.37
C GLU A 214 18.32 -22.34 -7.10
N GLY A 215 19.14 -22.09 -8.12
CA GLY A 215 19.01 -20.92 -9.00
C GLY A 215 19.12 -19.55 -8.32
N GLY A 216 19.76 -19.45 -7.15
CA GLY A 216 19.85 -18.21 -6.37
C GLY A 216 18.65 -17.93 -5.46
N GLY A 217 17.69 -18.86 -5.37
CA GLY A 217 16.62 -18.88 -4.38
C GLY A 217 16.73 -20.09 -3.45
N TRP A 218 15.75 -20.27 -2.57
CA TRP A 218 15.59 -21.47 -1.76
C TRP A 218 14.21 -22.09 -1.98
N GLN A 219 14.14 -23.41 -1.97
CA GLN A 219 12.90 -24.14 -2.14
C GLN A 219 12.09 -24.12 -0.85
N TRP A 220 10.87 -23.57 -0.93
CA TRP A 220 9.90 -23.59 0.15
C TRP A 220 8.99 -24.81 0.02
N ASP A 221 9.47 -25.96 0.52
CA ASP A 221 8.72 -27.22 0.54
C ASP A 221 8.16 -27.46 1.94
N LEU A 222 6.85 -27.29 2.15
CA LEU A 222 6.16 -27.60 3.40
C LEU A 222 5.19 -28.74 3.18
N ARG A 223 5.09 -29.62 4.19
CA ARG A 223 4.08 -30.66 4.27
C ARG A 223 3.20 -30.44 5.50
N VAL A 224 1.96 -30.90 5.43
CA VAL A 224 1.06 -30.90 6.58
C VAL A 224 1.24 -32.22 7.34
N ASP A 225 1.42 -32.12 8.65
CA ASP A 225 1.31 -33.25 9.59
C ASP A 225 0.00 -33.07 10.35
N ALA A 226 -0.97 -33.94 10.05
CA ALA A 226 -2.32 -33.93 10.61
C ALA A 226 -2.60 -35.24 11.38
N ASN A 227 -1.56 -35.89 11.90
CA ASN A 227 -1.64 -37.13 12.67
C ASN A 227 -2.41 -38.25 11.93
N GLY A 228 -2.16 -38.44 10.63
CA GLY A 228 -2.80 -39.48 9.83
C GLY A 228 -4.13 -39.05 9.19
N ARG A 229 -4.51 -37.77 9.31
CA ARG A 229 -5.72 -37.19 8.70
C ARG A 229 -5.42 -36.27 7.52
N GLU A 230 -4.22 -36.37 6.94
CA GLU A 230 -3.75 -35.46 5.89
C GLU A 230 -4.69 -35.43 4.68
N GLY A 231 -5.16 -36.61 4.23
CA GLY A 231 -6.11 -36.69 3.11
C GLY A 231 -7.46 -36.01 3.38
N ILE A 232 -7.94 -36.06 4.63
CA ILE A 232 -9.19 -35.38 5.03
C ILE A 232 -8.94 -33.88 5.13
N PHE A 233 -7.80 -33.48 5.71
CA PHE A 233 -7.39 -32.08 5.79
C PHE A 233 -7.34 -31.43 4.40
N GLU A 234 -6.66 -32.08 3.45
CA GLU A 234 -6.54 -31.59 2.07
C GLU A 234 -7.90 -31.50 1.38
N GLU A 235 -8.81 -32.46 1.62
CA GLU A 235 -10.15 -32.40 1.05
C GLU A 235 -10.96 -31.23 1.63
N LEU A 236 -10.94 -31.02 2.95
CA LEU A 236 -11.63 -29.89 3.56
C LEU A 236 -11.06 -28.55 3.08
N GLN A 237 -9.74 -28.45 2.95
CA GLN A 237 -9.09 -27.26 2.41
C GLN A 237 -9.51 -27.00 0.95
N ARG A 238 -9.59 -28.04 0.11
CA ARG A 238 -10.12 -27.93 -1.26
C ARG A 238 -11.57 -27.46 -1.28
N GLN A 239 -12.42 -27.95 -0.36
CA GLN A 239 -13.82 -27.54 -0.29
C GLN A 239 -13.95 -26.07 0.15
N ILE A 240 -13.18 -25.63 1.15
CA ILE A 240 -13.11 -24.22 1.57
C ILE A 240 -12.75 -23.34 0.38
N TRP A 241 -11.68 -23.69 -0.35
CA TRP A 241 -11.28 -22.93 -1.54
C TRP A 241 -12.36 -22.90 -2.62
N ARG A 242 -13.09 -23.99 -2.86
CA ARG A 242 -14.21 -23.99 -3.82
C ARG A 242 -15.31 -23.01 -3.41
N TYR A 243 -15.72 -23.04 -2.15
CA TYR A 243 -16.72 -22.07 -1.65
C TYR A 243 -16.21 -20.63 -1.76
N GLU A 244 -14.94 -20.38 -1.44
CA GLU A 244 -14.31 -19.07 -1.63
C GLU A 244 -14.27 -18.63 -3.09
N GLN A 245 -14.23 -19.55 -4.05
CA GLN A 245 -14.27 -19.20 -5.47
C GLN A 245 -15.66 -18.72 -5.95
N GLU A 246 -16.73 -19.14 -5.28
CA GLU A 246 -18.12 -18.82 -5.65
C GLU A 246 -18.60 -17.45 -5.10
N LEU A 247 -17.93 -16.94 -4.06
CA LEU A 247 -18.15 -15.63 -3.43
C LEU A 247 -17.57 -14.46 -4.25
#